data_AF-A0A6A9SW38-F1
#
_entry.id   AF-A0A6A9SW38-F1
#
_cell.length_a   1.000
_cell.length_b   1.000
_cell.length_c   1.000
_cell.angle_alpha   90.00
_cell.angle_beta   90.00
_cell.angle_gamma   90.00
#
_symmetry.space_group_name_H-M   'P 1'
#
loop_
_entity.id
_entity.type
_entity.pdbx_description
1 polymer ?
#
loop_
_entity_poly.entity_id
_entity_poly.type
_entity_poly.pdbx_seq_one_letter_code
_entity_poly.pdbx_strand_id
1 'polypeptide(L)' 'MLGLRYFVCAGCDRVYADVQEPPGCACGDDGFEELSDVAFDEYFLPDAG' A
#
# COMPACT_ATOMS: atom_id res chain seq x y z
N MET A 1 2.21 -16.92 -9.03
CA MET A 1 2.21 -16.43 -7.63
C MET A 1 1.57 -15.06 -7.67
N LEU A 2 0.40 -14.86 -7.07
CA LEU A 2 -0.25 -13.56 -7.01
C LEU A 2 0.29 -12.85 -5.76
N GLY A 3 1.08 -11.79 -5.95
CA GLY A 3 1.60 -10.99 -4.85
C GLY A 3 0.51 -10.09 -4.28
N LEU A 4 0.43 -9.99 -2.96
CA LEU A 4 -0.38 -8.96 -2.31
C LEU A 4 0.24 -7.59 -2.64
N ARG A 5 -0.59 -6.65 -3.06
CA ARG A 5 -0.23 -5.26 -3.35
C ARG A 5 -0.91 -4.37 -2.33
N TYR A 6 -0.31 -3.21 -2.08
CA TYR A 6 -0.84 -2.23 -1.14
C TYR A 6 -1.22 -0.97 -1.92
N PHE A 7 -2.43 -0.47 -1.67
CA PHE A 7 -2.97 0.72 -2.33
C PHE A 7 -3.37 1.73 -1.25
N VAL A 8 -2.93 2.97 -1.37
CA VAL A 8 -3.36 4.07 -0.50
C VAL A 8 -4.35 4.95 -1.26
N CYS A 9 -5.49 5.25 -0.65
CA CYS A 9 -6.44 6.21 -1.22
C CYS A 9 -6.03 7.62 -0.80
N ALA A 10 -5.82 8.50 -1.77
CA ALA A 10 -5.36 9.88 -1.55
C ALA A 10 -6.37 10.75 -0.79
N GLY A 11 -7.67 10.42 -0.86
CA GLY A 11 -8.74 11.21 -0.24
C GLY A 11 -8.88 11.02 1.28
N CYS A 12 -8.37 9.92 1.83
CA CYS A 12 -8.48 9.66 3.28
C CYS A 12 -7.31 8.90 3.90
N ASP A 13 -6.17 8.82 3.19
CA ASP A 13 -4.95 8.17 3.67
C ASP A 13 -5.15 6.72 4.17
N ARG A 14 -6.14 6.03 3.61
CA ARG A 14 -6.48 4.66 4.00
C ARG A 14 -5.76 3.66 3.11
N VAL A 15 -5.12 2.67 3.75
CA VAL A 15 -4.40 1.59 3.08
C VAL A 15 -5.29 0.37 2.88
N TYR A 16 -5.22 -0.21 1.68
CA TYR A 16 -5.92 -1.41 1.24
C TYR A 16 -4.88 -2.43 0.78
N ALA A 17 -5.02 -3.69 1.21
CA ALA A 17 -4.16 -4.78 0.79
C ALA A 17 -4.97 -5.74 -0.08
N ASP A 18 -4.71 -5.74 -1.39
CA ASP A 18 -5.43 -6.57 -2.35
C ASP A 18 -4.50 -6.98 -3.51
N VAL A 19 -4.94 -7.91 -4.33
CA VAL A 19 -4.17 -8.41 -5.47
C VAL A 19 -4.29 -7.45 -6.67
N GLN A 20 -5.39 -6.70 -6.73
CA GLN A 20 -5.67 -5.69 -7.76
C GLN A 20 -6.14 -4.39 -7.11
N GLU A 21 -6.05 -3.28 -7.86
CA GLU A 21 -6.50 -1.98 -7.37
C GLU A 21 -8.01 -2.04 -7.00
N PRO A 22 -8.40 -1.57 -5.80
CA PRO A 22 -9.80 -1.56 -5.41
C PRO A 22 -10.63 -0.65 -6.31
N PRO A 23 -11.92 -0.93 -6.52
CA PRO A 23 -12.78 -0.12 -7.39
C PRO A 23 -13.13 1.26 -6.82
N GLY A 24 -12.82 1.52 -5.54
CA GLY A 24 -13.08 2.81 -4.90
C GLY A 24 -12.74 2.79 -3.41
N CYS A 25 -12.48 3.96 -2.82
CA CYS A 25 -12.33 4.10 -1.38
C CYS A 25 -13.60 4.62 -0.73
N ALA A 26 -13.78 4.29 0.55
CA ALA A 26 -15.01 4.64 1.29
C ALA A 26 -15.17 6.16 1.53
N CYS A 27 -14.15 6.95 1.23
CA CYS A 27 -14.08 8.37 1.50
C CYS A 27 -14.28 9.25 0.25
N GLY A 28 -14.28 8.68 -0.95
CA GLY A 28 -14.44 9.40 -2.21
C GLY A 28 -13.88 8.64 -3.41
N ASP A 29 -14.00 9.24 -4.60
CA ASP A 29 -13.36 8.80 -5.85
C ASP A 29 -11.94 9.38 -6.02
N ASP A 30 -11.30 9.72 -4.90
CA ASP A 30 -9.90 10.13 -4.90
C ASP A 30 -9.05 8.89 -5.16
N GLY A 31 -8.40 8.87 -6.34
CA GLY A 31 -7.73 7.68 -6.88
C GLY A 31 -6.74 7.00 -5.94
N PHE A 32 -6.37 5.77 -6.30
CA PHE A 32 -5.40 4.98 -5.57
C PHE A 32 -3.98 5.27 -6.03
N GLU A 33 -3.06 5.32 -5.07
CA GLU A 33 -1.63 5.25 -5.31
C GLU A 33 -1.13 3.90 -4.81
N GLU A 34 -0.45 3.16 -5.68
CA GLU A 34 0.12 1.87 -5.33
C GLU A 34 1.44 2.04 -4.57
N LEU A 35 1.49 1.46 -3.37
CA LEU A 35 2.70 1.33 -2.57
C LEU A 35 3.50 0.13 -3.11
N SER A 36 4.16 0.35 -4.26
CA SER A 36 4.97 -0.66 -4.94
C SER A 36 6.41 -0.75 -4.38
N ASP A 37 6.83 0.26 -3.63
CA ASP A 37 8.23 0.46 -3.20
C ASP A 37 8.36 0.79 -1.71
N VAL A 38 7.53 0.17 -0.85
CA VAL A 38 7.87 0.17 0.58
C VAL A 38 9.12 -0.70 0.70
N ALA A 39 10.29 -0.06 0.73
CA ALA A 39 11.56 -0.69 1.03
C ALA A 39 11.49 -1.29 2.43
N PHE A 40 10.94 -2.50 2.54
CA PHE A 40 10.92 -3.29 3.78
C PHE A 40 12.35 -3.52 4.31
N ASP A 41 13.36 -3.39 3.46
CA ASP A 41 14.78 -3.45 3.80
C ASP A 41 15.20 -2.39 4.85
N GLU A 42 14.60 -1.20 4.87
CA GLU A 42 15.00 -0.16 5.83
C GLU A 42 14.38 -0.34 7.23
N TYR A 43 13.30 -1.13 7.36
CA TYR A 43 12.67 -1.44 8.65
C TYR A 43 13.14 -2.78 9.24
N PHE A 44 13.81 -3.62 8.45
CA PHE A 44 14.48 -4.85 8.88
C PHE A 44 16.00 -4.68 8.89
N LEU A 45 16.51 -3.57 9.41
CA LEU A 45 17.90 -3.59 9.88
C LEU A 45 17.91 -4.42 11.17
N PRO A 46 18.51 -5.63 11.21
CA PRO A 46 18.86 -6.20 12.50
C PRO A 46 19.78 -5.18 13.16
N ASP A 47 19.45 -4.73 14.37
CA ASP A 47 20.40 -4.03 15.24
C ASP A 47 21.71 -4.85 15.26
N ALA A 48 22.67 -4.42 14.45
CA ALA A 48 23.97 -5.06 14.34
C ALA A 48 24.88 -4.40 15.37
N GLY A 49 24.88 -4.96 16.58
CA GLY A 49 25.97 -4.82 17.55
C GLY A 49 25.64 -4.01 18.80
#